data_AF-A0A5E4NN33-F1
#
_entry.id   AF-A0A5E4NN33-F1
#
_cell.length_a   1.000
_cell.length_b   1.000
_cell.length_c   1.000
_cell.angle_alpha   90.00
_cell.angle_beta   90.00
_cell.angle_gamma   90.00
#
_symmetry.space_group_name_H-M   'P 1'
#
loop_
_entity.id
_entity.type
_entity.pdbx_description
1 polymer ?
#
loop_
_entity_poly.entity_id
_entity_poly.type
_entity_poly.pdbx_seq_one_letter_code
_entity_poly.pdbx_strand_id
1 'polypeptide(L)'
;MDNFSSDENEQARPSGPSPIKRNKCGKIISTGERQRIVYSYKTILLLDPNKSVRQIRKIISDQIGVEERTIQKIITEYNNTKSVAARIPKRSRQSYIDRFGKFERNAVRSHVHQIWFRREIPTMDKIHQIVSSDKSWQ
;
A
#
# COMPACT_ATOMS: atom_id res chain seq x y z
N MET A 1 -36.65 26.30 -54.68
CA MET A 1 -36.77 26.50 -53.22
C MET A 1 -36.58 25.12 -52.62
N ASP A 2 -35.34 24.79 -52.30
CA ASP A 2 -34.97 23.44 -51.88
C ASP A 2 -35.26 23.25 -50.40
N ASN A 3 -36.02 22.20 -50.10
CA ASN A 3 -36.50 21.83 -48.79
C ASN A 3 -35.36 21.12 -48.03
N PHE A 4 -34.68 21.82 -47.13
CA PHE A 4 -33.64 21.22 -46.27
C PHE A 4 -34.32 20.54 -45.07
N SER A 5 -34.64 19.26 -45.22
CA SER A 5 -35.05 18.38 -44.12
C SER A 5 -33.78 17.84 -43.46
N SER A 6 -33.38 18.46 -42.35
CA SER A 6 -32.30 17.94 -41.50
C SER A 6 -32.87 16.86 -40.61
N ASP A 7 -32.62 15.61 -40.98
CA ASP A 7 -32.76 14.47 -40.09
C ASP A 7 -31.38 13.92 -39.71
N GLU A 8 -31.35 13.26 -38.56
CA GLU A 8 -30.30 12.38 -38.05
C GLU A 8 -29.24 12.95 -37.08
N ASN A 9 -29.68 13.06 -35.82
CA ASN A 9 -29.27 12.10 -34.78
C ASN A 9 -27.76 11.96 -34.50
N GLU A 10 -27.19 12.95 -33.80
CA GLU A 10 -25.90 12.83 -33.14
C GLU A 10 -26.04 12.00 -31.85
N GLN A 11 -26.09 10.66 -32.01
CA GLN A 11 -25.98 9.75 -30.89
C GLN A 11 -24.56 9.81 -30.32
N ALA A 12 -24.41 10.59 -29.25
CA ALA A 12 -23.26 10.55 -28.36
C ALA A 12 -23.01 9.10 -27.93
N ARG A 13 -21.96 8.47 -28.47
CA ARG A 13 -21.55 7.12 -28.08
C ARG A 13 -21.32 7.11 -26.57
N PRO A 14 -21.97 6.24 -25.79
CA PRO A 14 -21.70 6.16 -24.36
C PRO A 14 -20.23 5.81 -24.19
N SER A 15 -19.46 6.70 -23.55
CA SER A 15 -18.07 6.41 -23.24
C SER A 15 -18.07 5.17 -22.35
N GLY A 16 -17.61 4.04 -22.90
CA GLY A 16 -17.57 2.79 -22.18
C GLY A 16 -16.72 2.93 -20.90
N PRO A 17 -16.95 2.06 -19.90
CA PRO A 17 -16.13 2.06 -18.69
C PRO A 17 -14.66 1.91 -19.07
N SER A 18 -13.81 2.70 -18.42
CA SER A 18 -12.38 2.63 -18.64
C SER A 18 -11.85 1.21 -18.39
N PRO A 19 -10.87 0.73 -19.17
CA PRO A 19 -10.28 -0.57 -18.95
C PRO A 19 -9.76 -0.74 -17.52
N ILE A 20 -10.06 -1.87 -16.90
CA ILE A 20 -9.64 -2.15 -15.53
C ILE A 20 -8.12 -2.43 -15.53
N LYS A 21 -7.38 -1.58 -14.82
CA LYS A 21 -5.93 -1.73 -14.65
C LYS A 21 -5.64 -2.94 -13.77
N ARG A 22 -5.04 -3.98 -14.35
CA ARG A 22 -4.63 -5.19 -13.63
C ARG A 22 -3.34 -4.96 -12.84
N ASN A 23 -3.29 -5.50 -11.62
CA ASN A 23 -2.06 -5.50 -10.82
C ASN A 23 -1.02 -6.45 -11.44
N LYS A 24 0.27 -6.08 -11.42
CA LYS A 24 1.37 -7.00 -11.77
C LYS A 24 1.39 -8.19 -10.79
N CYS A 25 1.72 -9.37 -11.30
CA CYS A 25 1.89 -10.58 -10.50
C CYS A 25 2.86 -10.34 -9.32
N GLY A 26 2.51 -10.83 -8.14
CA GLY A 26 3.35 -10.72 -6.94
C GLY A 26 3.27 -9.40 -6.18
N LYS A 27 2.49 -8.42 -6.64
CA LYS A 27 2.23 -7.19 -5.87
C LYS A 27 1.56 -7.50 -4.54
N ILE A 28 2.04 -6.89 -3.46
CA ILE A 28 1.44 -7.01 -2.13
C ILE A 28 0.07 -6.32 -2.15
N ILE A 29 -0.95 -7.05 -1.70
CA ILE A 29 -2.32 -6.53 -1.57
C ILE A 29 -2.46 -5.84 -0.21
N SER A 30 -2.96 -4.62 -0.24
CA SER A 30 -3.22 -3.81 0.96
C SER A 30 -4.37 -4.37 1.81
N THR A 31 -4.47 -3.91 3.07
CA THR A 31 -5.62 -4.21 3.96
C THR A 31 -6.95 -3.87 3.30
N GLY A 32 -7.07 -2.67 2.72
CA GLY A 32 -8.30 -2.19 2.08
C GLY A 32 -8.70 -3.03 0.86
N GLU A 33 -7.75 -3.40 0.01
CA GLU A 33 -8.02 -4.29 -1.13
C GLU A 33 -8.48 -5.70 -0.65
N ARG A 34 -7.89 -6.23 0.43
CA ARG A 34 -8.34 -7.52 1.02
C ARG A 34 -9.77 -7.43 1.55
N GLN A 35 -10.12 -6.34 2.23
CA GLN A 35 -11.48 -6.10 2.70
C GLN A 35 -12.48 -6.02 1.54
N ARG A 36 -12.12 -5.33 0.45
CA ARG A 36 -12.97 -5.29 -0.76
C ARG A 36 -13.22 -6.68 -1.33
N ILE A 37 -12.16 -7.51 -1.44
CA ILE A 37 -12.29 -8.89 -1.92
C ILE A 37 -13.23 -9.71 -1.03
N VAL A 38 -13.07 -9.65 0.30
CA VAL A 38 -13.92 -10.40 1.24
C VAL A 38 -15.36 -9.89 1.22
N TYR A 39 -15.56 -8.59 1.11
CA TYR A 39 -16.89 -8.00 0.99
C TYR A 39 -17.58 -8.46 -0.30
N SER A 40 -16.91 -8.35 -1.46
CA SER A 40 -17.44 -8.84 -2.74
C SER A 40 -17.79 -10.33 -2.67
N TYR A 41 -16.94 -11.15 -2.05
CA TYR A 41 -17.22 -12.57 -1.83
C TYR A 41 -18.51 -12.80 -1.02
N LYS A 42 -18.69 -12.07 0.09
CA LYS A 42 -19.93 -12.15 0.89
C LYS A 42 -21.15 -11.72 0.08
N THR A 43 -21.06 -10.62 -0.66
CA THR A 43 -22.19 -10.11 -1.46
C THR A 43 -22.63 -11.11 -2.55
N ILE A 44 -21.67 -11.74 -3.24
CA ILE A 44 -21.99 -12.73 -4.29
C ILE A 44 -22.58 -14.00 -3.69
N LEU A 45 -22.10 -14.44 -2.53
CA LEU A 45 -22.68 -15.58 -1.82
C LEU A 45 -24.11 -15.31 -1.32
N LEU A 46 -24.40 -14.08 -0.91
CA LEU A 46 -25.75 -13.69 -0.49
C LEU A 46 -26.72 -13.63 -1.67
N LEU A 47 -26.26 -13.13 -2.82
CA LEU A 47 -27.07 -13.04 -4.03
C LEU A 47 -27.34 -14.42 -4.65
N ASP A 48 -26.29 -15.25 -4.77
CA ASP A 48 -26.38 -16.55 -5.44
C ASP A 48 -25.60 -17.64 -4.66
N PRO A 49 -26.24 -18.29 -3.68
CA PRO A 49 -25.60 -19.29 -2.82
C PRO A 49 -25.07 -20.52 -3.56
N ASN A 50 -25.66 -20.84 -4.72
CA ASN A 50 -25.31 -22.02 -5.52
C ASN A 50 -24.07 -21.81 -6.41
N LYS A 51 -23.52 -20.60 -6.49
CA LYS A 51 -22.32 -20.35 -7.31
C LYS A 51 -21.11 -21.05 -6.73
N SER A 52 -20.35 -21.69 -7.61
CA SER A 52 -19.08 -22.30 -7.21
C SER A 52 -18.06 -21.22 -6.83
N VAL A 53 -17.21 -21.52 -5.84
CA VAL A 53 -16.11 -20.62 -5.44
C VAL A 53 -15.23 -20.23 -6.62
N ARG A 54 -15.02 -21.14 -7.59
CA ARG A 54 -14.27 -20.87 -8.82
C ARG A 54 -14.89 -19.74 -9.64
N GLN A 55 -16.21 -19.73 -9.82
CA GLN A 55 -16.90 -18.66 -10.54
C GLN A 55 -16.83 -17.34 -9.79
N ILE A 56 -17.02 -17.38 -8.46
CA ILE A 56 -16.95 -16.18 -7.61
C ILE A 56 -15.57 -15.51 -7.73
N ARG A 57 -14.48 -16.29 -7.72
CA ARG A 57 -13.13 -15.74 -7.92
C ARG A 57 -12.95 -15.03 -9.24
N LYS A 58 -13.49 -15.59 -10.33
CA LYS A 58 -13.39 -15.00 -11.67
C LYS A 58 -14.12 -13.66 -11.73
N ILE A 59 -15.34 -13.61 -11.19
CA ILE A 59 -16.13 -12.38 -11.08
C ILE A 59 -15.37 -11.30 -10.29
N ILE A 60 -14.81 -11.65 -9.13
CA ILE A 60 -14.06 -10.70 -8.29
C ILE A 60 -12.76 -10.25 -8.99
N SER A 61 -12.08 -11.16 -9.70
CA SER A 61 -10.88 -10.85 -10.48
C SER A 61 -11.16 -9.81 -11.55
N ASP A 62 -12.26 -10.00 -12.29
CA ASP A 62 -12.66 -9.10 -13.37
C ASP A 62 -13.12 -7.75 -12.83
N GLN A 63 -13.78 -7.71 -11.66
CA GLN A 63 -14.24 -6.46 -11.03
C GLN A 63 -13.11 -5.63 -10.40
N ILE A 64 -12.17 -6.27 -9.69
CA ILE A 64 -11.15 -5.58 -8.87
C ILE A 64 -9.81 -5.47 -9.61
N GLY A 65 -9.55 -6.30 -10.62
CA GLY A 65 -8.27 -6.34 -11.33
C GLY A 65 -7.16 -7.06 -10.56
N VAL A 66 -7.53 -7.97 -9.66
CA VAL A 66 -6.60 -8.81 -8.87
C VAL A 66 -6.60 -10.23 -9.41
N GLU A 67 -5.43 -10.87 -9.43
CA GLU A 67 -5.30 -12.25 -9.90
C GLU A 67 -6.11 -13.26 -9.07
N GLU A 68 -6.77 -14.19 -9.75
CA GLU A 68 -7.58 -15.26 -9.15
C GLU A 68 -6.84 -16.07 -8.08
N ARG A 69 -5.54 -16.34 -8.28
CA ARG A 69 -4.73 -17.10 -7.33
C ARG A 69 -4.63 -16.39 -5.99
N THR A 70 -4.52 -15.07 -6.00
CA THR A 70 -4.42 -14.28 -4.77
C THR A 70 -5.78 -14.15 -4.09
N ILE A 71 -6.85 -13.99 -4.87
CA ILE A 71 -8.23 -14.02 -4.37
C ILE A 71 -8.52 -15.38 -3.70
N GLN A 72 -8.11 -16.50 -4.32
CA GLN A 72 -8.28 -17.82 -3.72
C GLN A 72 -7.61 -17.89 -2.34
N LYS A 73 -6.35 -17.46 -2.23
CA LYS A 73 -5.62 -17.44 -0.96
C LYS A 73 -6.35 -16.63 0.10
N ILE A 74 -6.83 -15.44 -0.26
CA ILE A 74 -7.58 -14.56 0.64
C ILE A 74 -8.88 -15.22 1.10
N ILE A 75 -9.65 -15.81 0.19
CA ILE A 75 -10.90 -16.49 0.52
C ILE A 75 -10.65 -17.71 1.42
N THR A 76 -9.63 -18.52 1.13
CA THR A 76 -9.28 -19.67 1.99
C THR A 76 -8.83 -19.23 3.39
N GLU A 77 -8.01 -18.18 3.46
CA GLU A 77 -7.54 -17.62 4.73
C GLU A 77 -8.71 -17.06 5.54
N TYR A 78 -9.61 -16.32 4.88
CA TYR A 78 -10.84 -15.81 5.48
C TYR A 78 -11.77 -16.94 5.95
N ASN A 79 -11.95 -18.00 5.16
CA ASN A 79 -12.82 -19.10 5.55
C ASN A 79 -12.29 -19.85 6.78
N ASN A 80 -10.97 -19.97 6.92
CA ASN A 80 -10.31 -20.62 8.05
C ASN A 80 -10.27 -19.74 9.32
N THR A 81 -9.94 -18.46 9.18
CA THR A 81 -9.67 -17.56 10.33
C THR A 81 -10.82 -16.61 10.65
N LYS A 82 -11.77 -16.42 9.73
CA LYS A 82 -12.83 -15.39 9.75
C LYS A 82 -12.31 -13.96 9.93
N SER A 83 -11.02 -13.73 9.70
CA SER A 83 -10.36 -12.44 9.84
C SER A 83 -9.86 -11.93 8.50
N VAL A 84 -9.87 -10.61 8.33
CA VAL A 84 -9.32 -9.91 7.15
C VAL A 84 -8.00 -9.22 7.54
N ALA A 85 -7.15 -9.92 8.28
CA ALA A 85 -5.82 -9.41 8.58
C ALA A 85 -5.03 -9.27 7.27
N ALA A 86 -4.31 -8.16 7.09
CA ALA A 86 -3.39 -8.04 5.97
C ALA A 86 -2.13 -8.85 6.20
N ARG A 87 -1.53 -9.27 5.08
CA ARG A 87 -0.18 -9.79 5.10
C ARG A 87 0.76 -8.67 5.53
N ILE A 88 1.24 -8.75 6.78
CA ILE A 88 2.26 -7.84 7.28
C ILE A 88 3.52 -8.04 6.43
N PRO A 89 4.12 -6.97 5.85
CA PRO A 89 5.37 -7.11 5.13
C PRO A 89 6.42 -7.70 6.09
N LYS A 90 7.16 -8.72 5.64
CA LYS A 90 8.29 -9.27 6.41
C LYS A 90 9.33 -8.15 6.55
N ARG A 91 9.50 -7.63 7.78
CA ARG A 91 10.44 -6.57 8.23
C ARG A 91 10.96 -5.64 7.13
N SER A 92 10.59 -4.36 7.17
CA SER A 92 11.47 -3.33 6.60
C SER A 92 12.85 -3.52 7.23
N ARG A 93 13.91 -3.64 6.42
CA ARG A 93 15.27 -3.70 6.95
C ARG A 93 15.53 -2.36 7.62
N GLN A 94 15.38 -2.30 8.94
CA GLN A 94 15.77 -1.14 9.72
C GLN A 94 17.27 -0.95 9.51
N SER A 95 17.67 0.22 9.04
CA SER A 95 19.07 0.59 8.96
C SER A 95 19.63 0.79 10.38
N TYR A 96 20.96 0.85 10.53
CA TYR A 96 21.55 1.21 11.82
C TYR A 96 21.04 2.56 12.33
N ILE A 97 20.77 3.49 11.40
CA ILE A 97 20.27 4.83 11.67
C ILE A 97 18.84 4.82 12.22
N ASP A 98 18.05 3.78 11.92
CA ASP A 98 16.67 3.63 12.41
C ASP A 98 16.60 3.03 13.82
N ARG A 99 17.71 2.49 14.33
CA ARG A 99 17.79 1.99 15.71
C ARG A 99 17.85 3.12 16.73
N PHE A 100 18.26 4.32 16.31
CA PHE A 100 18.34 5.50 17.15
C PHE A 100 17.15 6.42 16.89
N GLY A 101 16.57 6.93 17.97
CA GLY A 101 15.49 7.91 17.95
C GLY A 101 15.87 9.19 17.20
N LYS A 102 14.86 9.99 16.84
CA LYS A 102 15.10 11.32 16.25
C LYS A 102 15.86 12.23 17.22
N PHE A 103 15.58 12.12 18.52
CA PHE A 103 16.18 12.93 19.57
C PHE A 103 17.69 12.67 19.71
N GLU A 104 18.09 11.40 19.90
CA GLU A 104 19.51 11.00 20.02
C GLU A 104 20.33 11.45 18.81
N ARG A 105 19.81 11.22 17.59
CA ARG A 105 20.48 11.66 16.36
C ARG A 105 20.62 13.17 16.27
N ASN A 106 19.67 13.92 16.84
CA ASN A 106 19.72 15.37 16.85
C ASN A 106 20.73 15.90 17.88
N ALA A 107 20.88 15.24 19.03
CA ALA A 107 21.90 15.58 20.03
C ALA A 107 23.31 15.46 19.42
N VAL A 108 23.62 14.34 18.77
CA VAL A 108 24.91 14.17 18.07
C VAL A 108 25.11 15.24 17.00
N ARG A 109 24.07 15.55 16.21
CA ARG A 109 24.14 16.61 15.18
C ARG A 109 24.44 17.99 15.80
N SER A 110 23.81 18.32 16.94
CA SER A 110 24.07 19.57 17.66
C SER A 110 25.52 19.67 18.12
N HIS A 111 26.10 18.60 18.68
CA HIS A 111 27.52 18.60 19.07
C HIS A 111 28.46 18.77 17.87
N VAL A 112 28.18 18.09 16.76
CA VAL A 112 28.95 18.27 15.52
C VAL A 112 28.88 19.72 15.04
N HIS A 113 27.70 20.34 15.06
CA HIS A 113 27.54 21.76 14.72
C HIS A 113 28.32 22.67 15.67
N GLN A 114 28.35 22.36 16.97
CA GLN A 114 29.08 23.17 17.94
C GLN A 114 30.60 23.12 17.71
N ILE A 115 31.15 21.95 17.36
CA ILE A 115 32.56 21.81 16.96
C ILE A 115 32.84 22.62 15.69
N TRP A 116 31.96 22.49 14.69
CA TRP A 116 32.08 23.23 13.44
C TRP A 116 32.02 24.75 13.64
N PHE A 117 31.13 25.22 14.52
CA PHE A 117 30.98 26.63 14.87
C PHE A 117 32.25 27.20 15.52
N ARG A 118 32.98 26.37 16.27
CA ARG A 118 34.31 26.69 16.82
C ARG A 118 35.44 26.65 15.78
N ARG A 119 35.11 26.43 14.49
CA ARG A 119 36.06 26.28 13.37
C ARG A 119 37.04 25.12 13.56
N GLU A 120 36.63 24.09 14.30
CA GLU A 120 37.41 22.86 14.46
C GLU A 120 36.87 21.74 13.56
N ILE A 121 37.76 20.82 13.16
CA ILE A 121 37.36 19.64 12.40
C ILE A 121 36.68 18.63 13.34
N PRO A 122 35.41 18.26 13.11
CA PRO A 122 34.73 17.25 13.90
C PRO A 122 35.29 15.87 13.57
N THR A 123 36.24 15.44 14.39
CA THR A 123 36.85 14.10 14.31
C THR A 123 36.02 13.13 15.14
N MET A 124 36.02 11.85 14.77
CA MET A 124 35.27 10.81 15.47
C MET A 124 35.54 10.81 16.99
N ASP A 125 36.80 10.94 17.40
CA ASP A 125 37.20 10.94 18.81
C ASP A 125 36.64 12.14 19.57
N LYS A 126 36.66 13.33 18.97
CA LYS A 126 36.10 14.56 19.55
C LYS A 126 34.59 14.43 19.73
N ILE A 127 33.90 13.91 18.73
CA ILE A 127 32.45 13.69 18.80
C ILE A 127 32.15 12.68 19.91
N HIS A 128 32.86 11.55 19.93
CA HIS A 128 32.67 10.51 20.95
C HIS A 128 32.89 11.07 22.36
N GLN A 129 33.99 11.80 22.60
CA GLN A 129 34.29 12.40 23.90
C GLN A 129 33.19 13.36 24.37
N ILE A 130 32.73 14.26 23.50
CA ILE A 130 31.70 15.25 23.84
C ILE A 130 30.37 14.57 24.11
N VAL A 131 29.96 13.64 23.25
CA VAL A 131 28.72 12.89 23.40
C VAL A 131 28.76 12.10 24.71
N SER A 132 29.80 11.31 24.97
CA SER A 132 29.93 10.53 26.21
C SER A 132 29.99 11.37 27.49
N SER A 133 30.40 12.63 27.41
CA SER A 133 30.44 13.54 28.57
C SER A 133 29.10 14.23 28.83
N ASP A 134 28.24 14.31 27.82
CA ASP A 134 26.94 14.97 27.91
C ASP A 134 25.88 14.02 28.47
N LYS A 135 25.31 14.39 29.62
CA LYS A 135 24.24 13.65 30.31
C LYS A 135 22.83 14.16 29.96
N SER A 136 22.72 15.15 29.08
CA SER A 136 21.44 15.78 28.73
C SER A 136 20.51 14.87 27.92
N TRP A 137 21.05 13.80 27.33
CA TRP A 137 20.36 12.85 26.46
C TRP A 137 20.39 11.39 26.94
N GLN A 138 20.98 11.14 28.13
CA GLN A 138 21.18 9.83 28.74
C GLN A 138 20.08 9.52 29.77
#